data_AF-A0A952RSR0-F1
#
_entry.id   AF-A0A952RSR0-F1
#
_cell.length_a   1.000
_cell.length_b   1.000
_cell.length_c   1.000
_cell.angle_alpha   90.00
_cell.angle_beta   90.00
_cell.angle_gamma   90.00
#
_symmetry.space_group_name_H-M   'P 1'
#
loop_
_entity.id
_entity.type
_entity.pdbx_description
1 polymer ?
#
loop_
_entity_poly.entity_id
_entity_poly.type
_entity_poly.pdbx_seq_one_letter_code
_entity_poly.pdbx_strand_id
1 'polypeptide(L)'
;MLEFWLNEYTFVTFDGRVLEIFEVSGPSVKGKRAHVATLGAVTLETDRAGRVSLGVKSIKGMAVHASFVDEQQVRWAQQLVAAITAARGG
;
A
#
# COMPACT_ATOMS: atom_id res chain seq x y z
N MET A 1 14.23 -3.48 1.87
CA MET A 1 12.93 -3.74 2.53
C MET A 1 12.39 -2.43 3.09
N LEU A 2 11.15 -2.06 2.74
CA LEU A 2 10.46 -0.91 3.32
C LEU A 2 9.18 -1.41 4.01
N GLU A 3 8.98 -1.00 5.24
CA GLU A 3 7.87 -1.41 6.09
C GLU A 3 7.13 -0.16 6.58
N PHE A 4 5.81 -0.22 6.53
CA PHE A 4 4.95 0.92 6.77
C PHE A 4 3.69 0.48 7.52
N TRP A 5 3.37 1.19 8.60
CA TRP A 5 2.26 0.86 9.49
C TRP A 5 1.14 1.89 9.37
N LEU A 6 -0.07 1.40 9.13
CA LEU A 6 -1.35 2.06 9.28
C LEU A 6 -2.07 1.45 10.48
N ASN A 7 -2.96 2.21 11.11
CA ASN A 7 -3.65 1.82 12.35
C ASN A 7 -4.14 0.36 12.35
N GLU A 8 -4.69 -0.10 11.23
CA GLU A 8 -5.22 -1.46 11.08
C GLU A 8 -4.41 -2.35 10.11
N TYR A 9 -3.36 -1.82 9.47
CA TYR A 9 -2.63 -2.54 8.41
C TYR A 9 -1.12 -2.30 8.39
N THR A 10 -0.32 -3.33 8.17
CA THR A 10 1.12 -3.22 7.88
C THR A 10 1.39 -3.55 6.42
N PHE A 11 2.09 -2.66 5.72
CA PHE A 11 2.56 -2.84 4.35
C PHE A 11 4.06 -3.08 4.35
N VAL A 12 4.49 -4.18 3.73
CA VAL A 12 5.91 -4.49 3.55
C VAL A 12 6.20 -4.65 2.08
N THR A 13 7.25 -3.99 1.60
CA THR A 13 7.78 -4.23 0.27
C THR A 13 9.25 -4.66 0.26
N PHE A 14 9.55 -5.65 -0.57
CA PHE A 14 10.89 -6.16 -0.84
C PHE A 14 11.36 -5.58 -2.16
N ASP A 15 12.17 -4.52 -2.07
CA ASP A 15 12.75 -3.79 -3.19
C ASP A 15 11.71 -3.32 -4.23
N GLY A 16 10.47 -3.09 -3.79
CA GLY A 16 9.36 -2.70 -4.65
C GLY A 16 8.73 -3.83 -5.46
N ARG A 17 9.18 -5.08 -5.36
CA ARG A 17 8.75 -6.20 -6.24
C ARG A 17 7.62 -7.07 -5.66
N VAL A 18 7.57 -7.17 -4.34
CA VAL A 18 6.51 -7.88 -3.61
C VAL A 18 5.90 -6.90 -2.63
N LEU A 19 4.58 -6.94 -2.48
CA LEU A 19 3.84 -6.21 -1.46
C LEU A 19 3.11 -7.21 -0.56
N GLU A 20 3.35 -7.10 0.73
CA GLU A 20 2.61 -7.82 1.76
C GLU A 20 1.75 -6.85 2.54
N ILE A 21 0.52 -7.26 2.82
CA ILE A 21 -0.47 -6.47 3.56
C ILE A 21 -0.96 -7.34 4.72
N PHE A 22 -0.69 -6.92 5.95
CA PHE A 22 -1.12 -7.61 7.16
C PHE A 22 -2.20 -6.80 7.84
N GLU A 23 -3.33 -7.41 8.18
CA GLU A 23 -4.34 -6.78 9.03
C GLU A 23 -3.91 -6.94 10.51
N VAL A 24 -3.76 -5.82 11.21
CA VAL A 24 -3.17 -5.74 12.56
C VAL A 24 -4.21 -6.03 13.64
N SER A 25 -5.51 -5.89 13.33
CA SER A 25 -6.62 -6.09 14.26
C SER A 25 -7.65 -7.08 13.70
N GLY A 26 -7.69 -8.29 14.24
CA GLY A 26 -8.71 -9.29 13.95
C GLY A 26 -8.42 -10.66 14.59
N PRO A 27 -9.42 -11.53 14.80
CA PRO A 27 -9.24 -12.86 15.40
C PRO A 27 -8.39 -13.81 14.55
N SER A 28 -7.99 -13.39 13.35
CA SER A 28 -7.01 -14.08 12.51
C SER A 28 -6.24 -13.02 11.72
N VAL A 29 -4.97 -12.78 12.07
CA VAL A 29 -4.07 -11.98 11.24
C VAL A 29 -3.95 -12.69 9.90
N LYS A 30 -4.65 -12.20 8.87
CA LYS A 30 -4.60 -12.75 7.52
C LYS A 30 -3.74 -11.85 6.65
N GLY A 31 -2.48 -12.25 6.47
CA GLY A 31 -1.60 -11.62 5.50
C GLY A 31 -2.08 -11.90 4.08
N LYS A 32 -2.13 -10.85 3.24
CA LYS A 32 -2.29 -10.95 1.80
C LYS A 32 -0.95 -10.60 1.15
N ARG A 33 -0.42 -11.51 0.35
CA ARG A 33 0.79 -11.28 -0.47
C ARG A 33 0.37 -11.04 -1.91
N ALA A 34 0.87 -9.96 -2.50
CA ALA A 34 0.70 -9.65 -3.91
C ALA A 34 2.06 -9.41 -4.57
N HIS A 35 2.27 -10.03 -5.73
CA HIS A 35 3.38 -9.65 -6.59
C HIS A 35 3.07 -8.30 -7.22
N VAL A 36 4.03 -7.37 -7.24
CA VAL A 36 3.77 -6.04 -7.78
C VAL A 36 3.42 -6.07 -9.27
N ALA A 37 3.90 -7.06 -10.01
CA ALA A 37 3.51 -7.31 -11.39
C ALA A 37 2.01 -7.62 -11.58
N THR A 38 1.30 -8.09 -10.54
CA THR A 38 -0.14 -8.36 -10.57
C THR A 38 -0.98 -7.21 -10.03
N LEU A 39 -0.35 -6.14 -9.56
CA LEU A 39 -1.02 -4.92 -9.15
C LEU A 39 -1.24 -4.00 -10.36
N GLY A 40 -2.45 -3.45 -10.45
CA GLY A 40 -2.79 -2.42 -11.42
C GLY A 40 -2.16 -1.09 -11.03
N ALA A 41 -2.24 -0.72 -9.75
CA ALA A 41 -1.63 0.48 -9.21
C ALA A 41 -1.48 0.44 -7.69
N VAL A 42 -0.51 1.18 -7.16
CA VAL A 42 -0.45 1.61 -5.76
C VAL A 42 -0.36 3.13 -5.77
N THR A 43 -1.31 3.82 -5.17
CA THR A 43 -1.50 5.27 -5.31
C THR A 43 -1.78 5.93 -3.98
N LEU A 44 -1.40 7.19 -3.85
CA LEU A 44 -1.94 8.09 -2.85
C LEU A 44 -3.00 8.97 -3.51
N GLU A 45 -4.20 8.97 -2.95
CA GLU A 45 -5.29 9.85 -3.36
C GLU A 45 -5.54 10.86 -2.23
N THR A 46 -5.84 12.11 -2.59
CA THR A 46 -6.20 13.15 -1.61
C THR A 46 -7.63 13.59 -1.87
N ASP A 47 -8.48 13.51 -0.84
CA ASP A 47 -9.88 13.90 -0.96
C ASP A 47 -10.05 15.43 -0.90
N ARG A 48 -11.29 15.90 -1.12
CA ARG A 48 -11.62 17.34 -1.07
C ARG A 48 -11.45 17.97 0.31
N ALA A 49 -11.38 17.16 1.37
CA ALA A 49 -11.13 17.60 2.73
C ALA A 49 -9.63 17.60 3.08
N GLY A 50 -8.75 17.26 2.12
CA GLY A 50 -7.30 17.19 2.32
C GLY A 50 -6.82 15.90 2.99
N ARG A 51 -7.70 14.90 3.17
CA ARG A 51 -7.30 13.61 3.75
C ARG A 51 -6.64 12.76 2.67
N VAL A 52 -5.50 12.17 3.01
CA VAL A 52 -4.74 11.32 2.12
C VAL A 52 -5.13 9.86 2.39
N SER A 53 -5.26 9.06 1.33
CA SER A 53 -5.49 7.62 1.42
C SER A 53 -4.53 6.85 0.53
N LEU A 54 -4.01 5.73 1.05
CA LEU A 54 -3.21 4.78 0.28
C LEU A 54 -4.15 3.74 -0.34
N GLY A 55 -4.17 3.68 -1.67
CA GLY A 55 -4.95 2.71 -2.44
C GLY A 55 -4.06 1.67 -3.11
N VAL A 56 -4.47 0.41 -3.06
CA VAL A 56 -3.86 -0.70 -3.82
C VAL A 56 -4.94 -1.30 -4.73
N LYS A 57 -4.70 -1.29 -6.04
CA LYS A 57 -5.61 -1.82 -7.07
C LYS A 57 -4.95 -2.99 -7.77
N SER A 58 -5.69 -4.07 -8.01
CA SER A 58 -5.24 -5.19 -8.85
C SER A 58 -5.29 -4.82 -10.33
N ILE A 59 -4.61 -5.57 -11.20
CA ILE A 59 -4.68 -5.38 -12.66
C ILE A 59 -6.11 -5.52 -13.22
N LYS A 60 -7.01 -6.20 -12.51
CA LYS A 60 -8.43 -6.31 -12.87
C LYS A 60 -9.26 -5.09 -12.43
N GLY A 61 -8.62 -4.03 -11.94
CA GLY A 61 -9.27 -2.81 -11.46
C GLY A 61 -9.95 -2.93 -10.08
N MET A 62 -10.04 -4.14 -9.52
CA MET A 62 -10.59 -4.33 -8.17
C MET A 62 -9.65 -3.75 -7.12
N ALA A 63 -10.19 -2.93 -6.22
CA ALA A 63 -9.49 -2.46 -5.03
C ALA A 63 -9.10 -3.67 -4.16
N VAL A 64 -7.80 -3.84 -3.95
CA VAL A 64 -7.23 -4.84 -3.03
C VAL A 64 -7.28 -4.29 -1.61
N HIS A 65 -7.05 -2.98 -1.46
CA HIS A 65 -7.05 -2.28 -0.18
C HIS A 65 -7.14 -0.76 -0.34
N ALA A 66 -7.75 -0.07 0.63
CA ALA A 66 -7.67 1.38 0.79
C ALA A 66 -7.70 1.76 2.28
N SER A 67 -6.75 2.58 2.73
CA SER A 67 -6.71 3.10 4.12
C SER A 67 -6.30 4.56 4.14
N PHE A 68 -6.84 5.29 5.12
CA PHE A 68 -6.41 6.66 5.39
C PHE A 68 -5.00 6.68 5.97
N VAL A 69 -4.27 7.74 5.65
CA VAL A 69 -2.93 8.02 6.17
C VAL A 69 -2.92 9.37 6.86
N ASP A 70 -2.38 9.38 8.06
CA ASP A 70 -2.19 10.59 8.85
C ASP A 70 -0.98 11.37 8.33
N GLU A 71 -0.85 12.64 8.70
CA GLU A 71 0.18 13.54 8.16
C GLU A 71 1.62 13.01 8.34
N GLN A 72 1.90 12.35 9.46
CA GLN A 72 3.20 11.73 9.74
C GLN A 72 3.47 10.49 8.87
N GLN A 73 2.40 9.83 8.39
CA GLN A 73 2.44 8.63 7.58
C GLN A 73 2.53 8.94 6.07
N VAL A 74 2.14 10.13 5.64
CA VAL A 74 2.16 10.54 4.22
C VAL A 74 3.54 10.33 3.58
N ARG A 75 4.63 10.72 4.27
CA ARG A 75 5.99 10.54 3.73
C ARG A 75 6.34 9.08 3.50
N TRP A 76 5.97 8.20 4.41
CA TRP A 76 6.22 6.76 4.28
C TRP A 76 5.36 6.12 3.18
N ALA A 77 4.09 6.52 3.09
CA ALA A 77 3.21 6.09 2.01
C ALA A 77 3.74 6.55 0.63
N GLN A 78 4.30 7.76 0.53
CA GLN A 78 4.95 8.26 -0.68
C GLN A 78 6.16 7.41 -1.06
N GLN A 79 7.00 7.04 -0.09
CA GLN A 79 8.15 6.17 -0.33
C GLN A 79 7.73 4.76 -0.79
N LEU A 80 6.65 4.20 -0.23
CA LEU A 80 6.09 2.92 -0.67
C LEU A 80 5.61 2.99 -2.12
N VAL A 81 4.84 4.04 -2.48
CA VAL A 81 4.38 4.27 -3.85
C VAL A 81 5.55 4.40 -4.81
N ALA A 82 6.58 5.18 -4.44
CA ALA A 82 7.77 5.39 -5.26
C ALA A 82 8.55 4.09 -5.49
N ALA A 83 8.77 3.29 -4.44
CA ALA A 83 9.48 2.01 -4.52
C ALA A 83 8.76 1.03 -5.47
N ILE A 84 7.44 0.91 -5.33
CA ILE A 84 6.61 0.04 -6.18
C ILE A 84 6.57 0.54 -7.62
N THR A 85 6.53 1.86 -7.84
CA THR A 85 6.52 2.45 -9.18
C THR A 85 7.85 2.23 -9.89
N ALA A 86 8.98 2.45 -9.20
CA ALA A 86 10.31 2.22 -9.73
C ALA A 86 10.52 0.75 -10.13
N ALA A 87 10.04 -0.19 -9.32
CA ALA A 87 10.14 -1.63 -9.61
C ALA A 87 9.29 -2.10 -10.80
N ARG A 88 8.31 -1.31 -11.26
CA ARG A 88 7.49 -1.62 -12.45
C ARG A 88 8.04 -1.03 -13.75
N GLY A 89 8.89 -0.01 -13.66
CA GLY A 89 9.44 0.72 -14.81
C GLY A 89 10.83 0.26 -15.26
N GLY A 90 11.36 -0.82 -14.68
CA GLY A 90 12.67 -1.40 -15.01
C GLY A 90 12.57 -2.79 -15.61
#